data_AF-A0AAE6MKI5-F1
#
_entry.id   AF-A0AAE6MKI5-F1
#
_cell.length_a   1.000
_cell.length_b   1.000
_cell.length_c   1.000
_cell.angle_alpha   90.00
_cell.angle_beta   90.00
_cell.angle_gamma   90.00
#
_symmetry.space_group_name_H-M   'P 1'
#
loop_
_entity.id
_entity.type
_entity.pdbx_description
1 polymer ?
#
loop_
_entity_poly.entity_id
_entity_poly.type
_entity_poly.pdbx_seq_one_letter_code
_entity_poly.pdbx_strand_id
1 'polypeptide(L)'
;MKQKELAELTNDELLQEARKIKSGKLMDAVIFGFLIGVSVYSVVRNGFGLLTFLPLVYIPIATRNRVRNKEIERLVTERGLK
;
A
#
# COMPACT_ATOMS: atom_id res chain seq x y z
N MET A 1 -12.09 -5.20 -2.81
CA MET A 1 -12.08 -6.24 -1.75
C MET A 1 -13.47 -6.26 -1.15
N LYS A 2 -14.06 -7.43 -0.95
CA LYS A 2 -15.33 -7.56 -0.24
C LYS A 2 -15.04 -7.28 1.22
N GLN A 3 -15.62 -6.21 1.76
CA GLN A 3 -15.48 -5.83 3.18
C GLN A 3 -15.78 -6.99 4.15
N LYS A 4 -16.59 -7.96 3.71
CA LYS A 4 -16.92 -9.18 4.47
C LYS A 4 -15.71 -10.04 4.83
N GLU A 5 -14.70 -10.17 3.96
CA GLU A 5 -13.54 -11.05 4.24
C GLU A 5 -12.66 -10.55 5.40
N LEU A 6 -12.53 -9.23 5.58
CA LEU A 6 -11.73 -8.66 6.68
C LEU A 6 -12.48 -8.71 8.01
N ALA A 7 -13.80 -8.55 7.98
CA ALA A 7 -14.64 -8.64 9.17
C ALA A 7 -14.81 -10.09 9.67
N GLU A 8 -14.61 -11.08 8.79
CA GLU A 8 -14.65 -12.51 9.15
C GLU A 8 -13.34 -13.03 9.78
N LEU A 9 -12.26 -12.24 9.77
CA LEU A 9 -10.99 -12.60 10.40
C LEU A 9 -11.13 -12.76 11.93
N THR A 10 -10.41 -13.73 12.48
CA THR A 10 -10.24 -13.88 13.94
C THR A 10 -9.39 -12.75 14.52
N ASN A 11 -9.42 -12.58 15.85
CA ASN A 11 -8.67 -11.51 16.52
C ASN A 11 -7.15 -11.65 16.31
N ASP A 12 -6.62 -12.87 16.32
CA ASP A 12 -5.19 -13.13 16.08
C ASP A 12 -4.78 -12.78 14.64
N GLU A 13 -5.59 -13.18 13.66
CA GLU A 13 -5.35 -12.85 12.25
C GLU A 13 -5.41 -11.35 11.99
N LEU A 14 -6.37 -10.67 12.62
CA LEU A 14 -6.53 -9.22 12.49
C LEU A 14 -5.34 -8.46 13.09
N LEU A 15 -4.83 -8.90 14.25
CA LEU A 15 -3.61 -8.35 14.86
C LEU A 15 -2.37 -8.63 14.01
N GLN A 16 -2.26 -9.82 13.42
CA GLN A 16 -1.17 -10.16 12.52
C GLN A 16 -1.18 -9.26 11.28
N GLU A 17 -2.35 -9.04 10.68
CA GLU A 17 -2.50 -8.16 9.52
C GLU A 17 -2.21 -6.69 9.88
N ALA A 18 -2.64 -6.23 11.06
CA ALA A 18 -2.31 -4.90 11.57
C ALA A 18 -0.79 -4.69 11.74
N ARG A 19 -0.05 -5.71 12.15
CA ARG A 19 1.42 -5.67 12.19
C ARG A 19 2.01 -5.57 10.78
N LYS A 20 1.47 -6.31 9.81
CA LYS A 20 1.91 -6.25 8.41
C LYS A 20 1.68 -4.89 7.78
N ILE A 21 0.71 -4.08 8.24
CA ILE A 21 0.51 -2.70 7.75
C ILE A 21 1.81 -1.89 7.85
N LYS A 22 2.58 -2.03 8.95
CA LYS A 22 3.84 -1.28 9.12
C LYS A 22 4.87 -1.68 8.07
N SER A 23 5.09 -2.98 7.88
CA SER A 23 6.00 -3.50 6.88
C SER A 23 5.52 -3.20 5.45
N GLY A 24 4.21 -3.19 5.22
CA GLY A 24 3.58 -2.82 3.96
C GLY A 24 3.81 -1.34 3.60
N LYS A 25 3.72 -0.42 4.57
CA LYS A 25 4.05 1.00 4.35
C LYS A 25 5.51 1.19 3.91
N LEU A 26 6.43 0.43 4.49
CA LEU A 26 7.85 0.45 4.08
C LEU A 26 8.00 -0.08 2.65
N MET A 27 7.38 -1.22 2.33
CA MET A 27 7.42 -1.81 1.00
C MET A 27 6.84 -0.85 -0.06
N ASP A 28 5.71 -0.21 0.25
CA ASP A 28 5.08 0.78 -0.63
C ASP A 28 6.01 1.97 -0.89
N ALA A 29 6.73 2.45 0.14
CA ALA A 29 7.71 3.51 0.00
C ALA A 29 8.94 3.10 -0.83
N VAL A 30 9.43 1.86 -0.66
CA VAL A 30 10.56 1.33 -1.45
C VAL A 30 10.17 1.20 -2.91
N ILE A 31 9.01 0.61 -3.21
CA ILE A 31 8.51 0.47 -4.58
C ILE A 31 8.34 1.86 -5.20
N PHE A 32 7.70 2.79 -4.50
CA PHE A 32 7.47 4.14 -5.04
C PHE A 32 8.79 4.89 -5.26
N GLY A 33 9.75 4.78 -4.36
CA GLY A 33 11.08 5.36 -4.51
C GLY A 33 11.84 4.77 -5.71
N PHE A 34 11.77 3.45 -5.91
CA PHE A 34 12.33 2.78 -7.08
C PHE A 34 11.71 3.29 -8.38
N LEU A 35 10.38 3.40 -8.45
CA LEU A 35 9.68 3.91 -9.62
C LEU A 35 10.10 5.35 -9.95
N ILE A 36 10.20 6.22 -8.93
CA ILE A 36 10.69 7.59 -9.13
C ILE A 36 12.13 7.58 -9.63
N GLY A 37 13.00 6.76 -9.04
CA GLY A 37 14.39 6.64 -9.49
C GLY A 37 14.51 6.26 -10.96
N VAL A 38 13.74 5.26 -11.40
CA VAL A 38 13.68 4.83 -12.81
C VAL A 38 13.14 5.95 -13.69
N SER A 39 12.08 6.63 -13.27
CA SER A 39 11.51 7.75 -14.02
C SER A 39 12.47 8.90 -14.20
N VAL A 40 13.17 9.32 -13.15
CA VAL A 40 14.17 10.40 -13.22
C VAL A 40 15.33 9.99 -14.12
N TYR A 41 15.86 8.77 -13.96
CA TYR A 41 16.93 8.26 -14.82
C TYR A 41 16.51 8.24 -16.30
N SER A 42 15.27 7.80 -16.57
CA SER A 42 14.73 7.80 -17.93
C SER A 42 14.59 9.21 -18.50
N VAL A 43 14.13 10.21 -17.72
CA VAL A 43 14.03 11.60 -18.20
C VAL A 43 15.41 12.10 -18.62
N VAL A 44 16.41 11.89 -17.77
CA VAL A 44 17.78 12.40 -18.01
C VAL A 44 18.41 11.72 -19.22
N ARG A 45 18.21 10.40 -19.40
CA ARG A 45 18.92 9.61 -20.42
C ARG A 45 18.17 9.48 -21.76
N ASN A 46 16.84 9.50 -21.73
CA ASN A 46 15.98 9.25 -22.89
C ASN A 46 14.99 10.39 -23.17
N GLY A 47 14.96 11.44 -22.34
CA GLY A 47 13.97 12.52 -22.44
C GLY A 47 12.61 12.14 -21.84
N PHE A 48 11.62 13.00 -22.05
CA PHE A 48 10.24 12.73 -21.65
C PHE A 48 9.63 11.61 -22.50
N GLY A 49 9.07 10.60 -21.84
CA GLY A 49 8.53 9.40 -22.50
C GLY A 49 7.70 8.55 -21.55
N LEU A 50 7.28 7.36 -21.98
CA LEU A 50 6.35 6.52 -21.20
C LEU A 50 6.81 6.24 -19.75
N LEU A 51 8.11 6.02 -19.56
CA LEU A 51 8.72 5.70 -18.26
C LEU A 51 8.66 6.85 -17.25
N THR A 52 8.38 8.09 -17.68
CA THR A 52 8.19 9.22 -16.76
C THR A 52 6.86 9.12 -16.02
N PHE A 53 5.89 8.42 -16.61
CA PHE A 53 4.57 8.17 -16.01
C PHE A 53 4.52 6.87 -15.21
N LEU A 54 5.63 6.13 -15.13
CA LEU A 54 5.74 4.89 -14.35
C LEU A 54 5.27 5.01 -12.89
N PRO A 55 5.51 6.13 -12.15
CA PRO A 55 5.04 6.26 -10.79
C PRO A 55 3.51 6.39 -10.71
N LEU A 56 2.84 6.89 -11.77
CA LEU A 56 1.38 6.98 -11.80
C LEU A 56 0.70 5.61 -11.83
N VAL A 57 1.35 4.61 -12.43
CA VAL A 57 0.83 3.24 -12.50
C VAL A 57 0.64 2.63 -11.10
N TYR A 58 1.37 3.15 -10.10
CA TYR A 58 1.30 2.68 -8.72
C TYR A 58 0.18 3.32 -7.88
N ILE A 59 -0.39 4.44 -8.32
CA ILE A 59 -1.47 5.16 -7.60
C ILE A 59 -2.67 4.27 -7.23
N PRO A 60 -3.26 3.45 -8.13
CA PRO A 60 -4.40 2.61 -7.77
C PRO A 60 -4.04 1.55 -6.72
N ILE A 61 -2.80 1.05 -6.74
CA ILE A 61 -2.30 0.06 -5.77
C ILE A 61 -2.16 0.72 -4.39
N ALA A 62 -1.49 1.87 -4.32
CA ALA A 62 -1.33 2.63 -3.09
C ALA A 62 -2.69 3.03 -2.48
N THR A 63 -3.66 3.41 -3.32
CA THR A 63 -5.01 3.78 -2.87
C THR A 63 -5.73 2.58 -2.26
N ARG A 64 -5.68 1.41 -2.91
CA ARG A 64 -6.27 0.17 -2.37
C ARG A 64 -5.63 -0.25 -1.05
N ASN A 65 -4.30 -0.18 -0.95
CA ASN A 65 -3.58 -0.48 0.29
C ASN A 65 -3.99 0.47 1.42
N ARG A 66 -4.12 1.78 1.15
CA ARG A 66 -4.58 2.76 2.15
C ARG A 66 -5.99 2.46 2.66
N VAL A 67 -6.93 2.15 1.77
CA VAL A 67 -8.32 1.82 2.15
C VAL A 67 -8.35 0.55 3.01
N ARG A 68 -7.64 -0.52 2.58
CA ARG A 68 -7.55 -1.78 3.35
C ARG A 68 -6.95 -1.56 4.73
N ASN A 69 -5.84 -0.83 4.82
CA ASN A 69 -5.14 -0.58 6.09
C ASN A 69 -6.02 0.22 7.06
N LYS A 70 -6.78 1.20 6.55
CA LYS A 70 -7.74 1.98 7.36
C LYS A 70 -8.86 1.10 7.91
N GLU A 71 -9.35 0.14 7.12
CA GLU A 71 -10.38 -0.79 7.56
C GLU A 71 -9.87 -1.75 8.65
N ILE A 72 -8.67 -2.29 8.49
CA ILE A 72 -8.05 -3.13 9.53
C ILE A 72 -7.86 -2.32 10.82
N GLU A 73 -7.35 -1.09 10.75
CA GLU A 73 -7.21 -0.22 11.92
C GLU A 73 -8.56 0.06 12.61
N ARG A 74 -9.63 0.22 11.83
CA ARG A 74 -10.99 0.37 12.34
C ARG A 74 -11.47 -0.88 13.07
N LEU A 75 -11.36 -2.06 12.46
CA LEU A 75 -11.78 -3.33 13.04
C LEU A 75 -11.00 -3.67 14.32
N VAL A 76 -9.69 -3.41 14.35
CA VAL A 76 -8.84 -3.58 15.54
C VAL A 76 -9.32 -2.69 16.69
N THR A 77 -9.70 -1.45 16.39
CA THR A 77 -10.19 -0.49 17.39
C THR A 77 -11.59 -0.85 17.87
N GLU A 78 -12.48 -1.24 16.96
CA GLU A 78 -13.88 -1.62 17.26
C GLU A 78 -13.96 -2.87 18.16
N ARG A 79 -13.01 -3.79 18.02
CA ARG A 79 -12.90 -4.99 18.86
C ARG A 79 -12.07 -4.81 20.13
N GLY A 80 -11.57 -3.59 20.40
CA GLY A 80 -10.78 -3.30 21.61
C GLY A 80 -9.42 -3.99 21.65
N LEU A 81 -8.82 -4.30 20.49
CA LEU A 81 -7.55 -5.02 20.38
C LEU A 81 -6.32 -4.07 20.37
N LYS A 82 -6.49 -2.81 20.79
CA LYS A 82 -5.48 -1.74 20.71
C LYS A 82 -5.24 -1.07 22.05
#